data_AF-A0A7L1SRL6-F1
#
_entry.id   AF-A0A7L1SRL6-F1
#
_cell.length_a   1.000
_cell.length_b   1.000
_cell.length_c   1.000
_cell.angle_alpha   90.00
_cell.angle_beta   90.00
_cell.angle_gamma   90.00
#
_symmetry.space_group_name_H-M   'P 1'
#
loop_
_entity.id
_entity.type
_entity.pdbx_description
1 polymer ?
#
loop_
_entity_poly.entity_id
_entity_poly.type
_entity_poly.pdbx_seq_one_letter_code
_entity_poly.pdbx_strand_id
1 'polypeptide(L)' 'EILVLGTGDRVERLHPAMLKQMRECGIAVEVQDTPNACATFNFLTSEKRVAAAGLIPP' A
#
# COMPACT_ATOMS: atom_id res chain seq x y z
N GLU A 1 -2.61 8.97 -7.19
CA GLU A 1 -3.24 8.38 -5.99
C GLU A 1 -2.23 7.49 -5.26
N ILE A 2 -2.50 7.07 -4.01
CA ILE A 2 -1.61 6.17 -3.25
C ILE A 2 -2.29 4.81 -2.97
N LEU A 3 -1.53 3.74 -3.15
CA LEU A 3 -1.89 2.38 -2.80
C LEU A 3 -1.00 1.91 -1.64
N VAL A 4 -1.62 1.59 -0.51
CA VAL A 4 -0.93 0.98 0.64
C VAL A 4 -1.09 -0.53 0.57
N LEU A 5 0.00 -1.28 0.53
CA LEU A 5 -0.03 -2.74 0.47
C LEU A 5 0.49 -3.34 1.78
N GLY A 6 -0.38 -4.05 2.49
CA GLY A 6 -0.07 -4.86 3.66
C GLY A 6 0.23 -6.30 3.26
N THR A 7 1.46 -6.77 3.50
CA THR A 7 1.91 -8.11 3.08
C THR A 7 1.82 -9.20 4.16
N GLY A 8 0.99 -9.00 5.19
CA GLY A 8 0.84 -9.91 6.32
C GLY A 8 1.66 -9.46 7.53
N ASP A 9 2.25 -10.40 8.26
CA ASP A 9 3.04 -10.13 9.49
C ASP A 9 4.36 -9.40 9.24
N ARG A 10 4.83 -9.35 8.00
CA ARG A 10 6.10 -8.74 7.63
C ARG A 10 6.02 -8.07 6.28
N VAL A 11 6.94 -7.14 6.05
CA VAL A 11 7.14 -6.50 4.74
C VAL A 11 7.77 -7.51 3.79
N GLU A 12 7.04 -7.86 2.73
CA GLU A 12 7.54 -8.69 1.64
C GLU A 12 7.89 -7.81 0.43
N ARG A 13 8.95 -8.19 -0.29
CA ARG A 13 9.36 -7.43 -1.48
C ARG A 13 8.45 -7.76 -2.66
N LEU A 14 7.79 -6.73 -3.20
CA LEU A 14 7.07 -6.85 -4.46
C LEU A 14 8.03 -6.97 -5.64
N HIS A 15 7.59 -7.68 -6.67
CA HIS A 15 8.34 -7.81 -7.90
C HIS A 15 8.54 -6.42 -8.55
N PRO A 16 9.77 -6.01 -8.93
CA PRO A 16 10.05 -4.67 -9.43
C PRO A 16 9.22 -4.25 -10.65
N ALA A 17 8.86 -5.22 -11.50
CA ALA A 17 7.99 -4.97 -12.65
C ALA A 17 6.59 -4.46 -12.25
N MET A 18 6.04 -4.97 -11.14
CA MET A 18 4.75 -4.51 -10.60
C MET A 18 4.85 -3.06 -10.14
N LEU A 19 5.90 -2.72 -9.40
CA LEU A 19 6.14 -1.34 -8.92
C LEU A 19 6.35 -0.37 -10.08
N LYS A 20 7.05 -0.81 -11.13
CA LYS A 20 7.25 -0.03 -12.36
C LYS A 20 5.92 0.25 -13.06
N GLN A 21 5.09 -0.79 -13.25
CA GLN A 21 3.78 -0.65 -13.88
C GLN A 21 2.86 0.29 -13.09
N MET A 22 2.83 0.18 -11.76
CA MET A 22 2.01 1.07 -10.92
C MET A 22 2.47 2.54 -11.03
N ARG A 23 3.79 2.77 -11.07
CA ARG A 23 4.34 4.12 -11.29
C ARG A 23 4.01 4.66 -12.68
N GLU A 24 4.04 3.83 -13.72
CA GLU A 24 3.64 4.20 -15.09
C GLU A 24 2.16 4.59 -15.15
N CYS A 25 1.31 4.00 -14.30
CA CYS A 25 -0.08 4.40 -14.11
C CYS A 25 -0.26 5.63 -13.19
N GLY A 26 0.80 6.24 -12.67
CA GLY A 26 0.72 7.38 -11.75
C GLY A 26 0.30 7.03 -10.31
N ILE A 27 0.40 5.74 -9.94
CA ILE A 27 0.01 5.24 -8.62
C ILE A 27 1.27 5.03 -7.78
N ALA A 28 1.36 5.74 -6.65
CA ALA A 28 2.40 5.51 -5.66
C ALA A 28 2.06 4.27 -4.83
N VAL A 29 2.99 3.33 -4.68
CA VAL A 29 2.80 2.10 -3.88
C VAL A 29 3.70 2.13 -2.67
N GLU A 30 3.11 2.01 -1.48
CA GLU A 30 3.82 1.81 -0.22
C GLU A 30 3.60 0.39 0.28
N VAL A 31 4.69 -0.33 0.59
CA VAL A 31 4.62 -1.71 1.05
C VAL A 31 4.99 -1.76 2.52
N GLN A 32 4.11 -2.30 3.34
CA GLN A 32 4.21 -2.41 4.79
C GLN A 32 3.71 -3.80 5.24
N ASP A 33 3.94 -4.17 6.49
CA ASP A 33 3.17 -5.20 7.17
C ASP A 33 1.71 -4.73 7.34
N THR A 34 0.79 -5.67 7.41
CA THR A 34 -0.66 -5.39 7.38
C THR A 34 -1.13 -4.48 8.52
N PRO A 35 -0.69 -4.63 9.78
CA PRO A 35 -1.07 -3.70 10.84
C PRO A 35 -0.68 -2.25 10.55
N ASN A 36 0.55 -2.02 10.06
CA ASN A 36 1.02 -0.69 9.71
C ASN A 36 0.32 -0.14 8.45
N ALA A 37 0.07 -0.99 7.45
CA ALA A 37 -0.70 -0.63 6.26
C ALA A 37 -2.11 -0.13 6.62
N CYS A 38 -2.79 -0.81 7.54
CA CYS A 38 -4.09 -0.39 8.07
C CYS A 38 -4.00 1.00 8.74
N ALA A 39 -2.99 1.23 9.57
CA ALA A 39 -2.80 2.52 10.24
C ALA A 39 -2.56 3.66 9.23
N THR A 40 -1.70 3.44 8.23
CA THR A 40 -1.41 4.40 7.15
C THR A 40 -2.66 4.70 6.33
N PHE A 41 -3.42 3.67 5.93
CA PHE A 41 -4.67 3.84 5.19
C PHE A 41 -5.70 4.64 5.98
N ASN A 42 -5.87 4.34 7.27
CA ASN A 42 -6.78 5.07 8.16
C ASN A 42 -6.39 6.55 8.27
N PHE A 43 -5.09 6.83 8.44
CA PHE A 43 -4.56 8.18 8.48
C PHE A 43 -4.86 8.94 7.18
N LEU A 44 -4.50 8.37 6.02
CA LEU A 44 -4.74 8.97 4.71
C LEU A 44 -6.23 9.24 4.44
N THR A 45 -7.09 8.29 4.83
CA THR A 45 -8.54 8.41 4.68
C THR A 45 -9.09 9.51 5.59
N SER A 46 -8.56 9.66 6.81
CA SER A 46 -8.96 10.73 7.73
C SER A 46 -8.61 12.13 7.20
N GLU A 47 -7.51 12.25 6.44
CA GLU A 47 -7.13 13.48 5.73
C GLU A 47 -7.94 13.72 4.45
N LYS A 48 -8.94 12.86 4.15
CA LYS A 48 -9.73 12.89 2.90
C LYS A 48 -8.87 12.79 1.64
N ARG A 49 -7.72 12.11 1.73
CA ARG A 49 -6.88 11.82 0.58
C ARG A 49 -7.45 10.64 -0.21
N VAL A 50 -7.23 10.64 -1.52
CA VAL A 50 -7.58 9.50 -2.38
C VAL A 50 -6.51 8.41 -2.20
N ALA A 51 -6.87 7.40 -1.42
CA ALA A 51 -6.02 6.26 -1.10
C ALA A 51 -6.78 4.94 -1.31
N ALA A 52 -6.05 3.90 -1.70
CA ALA A 52 -6.51 2.52 -1.75
C ALA A 52 -5.62 1.65 -0.86
N ALA A 53 -6.13 0.52 -0.39
CA ALA A 53 -5.35 -0.45 0.38
C ALA A 53 -5.58 -1.88 -0.11
N GLY A 54 -4.51 -2.68 -0.17
CA GLY A 54 -4.57 -4.13 -0.35
C GLY A 54 -3.92 -4.80 0.86
N LEU A 55 -4.68 -5.61 1.59
CA LEU A 55 -4.28 -6.14 2.90
C LEU A 55 -4.34 -7.66 2.90
N ILE A 56 -3.21 -8.30 3.16
CA ILE A 56 -3.12 -9.74 3.35
C ILE A 56 -3.26 -10.01 4.86
N PRO A 57 -4.26 -10.79 5.30
CA PRO A 57 -4.37 -11.15 6.72
C PRO A 57 -3.14 -11.96 7.17
N PRO A 58 -2.75 -11.86 8.45
CA PRO A 58 -1.68 -12.68 9.02
C PRO A 58 -2.04 -14.17 9.05
#